data_AF-A0A0C9SY27-F1
#
_entry.id   AF-A0A0C9SY27-F1
#
_cell.length_a   1.000
_cell.length_b   1.000
_cell.length_c   1.000
_cell.angle_alpha   90.00
_cell.angle_beta   90.00
_cell.angle_gamma   90.00
#
_symmetry.space_group_name_H-M   'P 1'
#
loop_
_entity.id
_entity.type
_entity.pdbx_description
1 polymer ?
#
loop_
_entity_poly.entity_id
_entity_poly.type
_entity_poly.pdbx_seq_one_letter_code
_entity_poly.pdbx_strand_id
1 'polypeptide(L)'
;MHPSLFLAVAVPLIAAIRANAESHVIKFVNQCGYGSPVLMLDGKNVLIGDEYTSSGPFSGIGYLQTGGCNTNGENCTLLEMTLI
;
A
#
# COMPACT_ATOMS: atom_id res chain seq x y z
N MET A 1 -39.39 -4.87 54.82
CA MET A 1 -38.11 -5.58 54.63
C MET A 1 -37.76 -5.56 53.15
N HIS A 2 -36.64 -4.93 52.80
CA HIS A 2 -36.10 -4.87 51.44
C HIS A 2 -35.28 -6.14 51.15
N PRO A 3 -35.40 -6.75 49.97
CA PRO A 3 -34.26 -7.38 49.31
C PRO A 3 -33.74 -6.43 48.23
N SER A 4 -32.65 -5.77 48.60
CA SER A 4 -31.43 -5.62 47.80
C SER A 4 -31.58 -5.31 46.31
N LEU A 5 -31.51 -4.01 46.07
CA LEU A 5 -31.09 -3.34 44.85
C LEU A 5 -29.75 -3.91 44.36
N PHE A 6 -29.77 -4.76 43.34
CA PHE A 6 -28.59 -5.05 42.50
C PHE A 6 -29.01 -5.04 41.04
N LEU A 7 -29.22 -3.84 40.50
CA LEU A 7 -29.20 -3.60 39.06
C LEU A 7 -27.76 -3.88 38.58
N ALA A 8 -27.52 -5.06 38.01
CA ALA A 8 -26.25 -5.34 37.34
C ALA A 8 -26.23 -4.56 36.02
N VAL A 9 -25.64 -3.37 36.04
CA VAL A 9 -25.36 -2.59 34.82
C VAL A 9 -24.21 -3.29 34.08
N ALA A 10 -24.54 -4.06 33.06
CA ALA A 10 -23.55 -4.58 32.12
C ALA A 10 -23.07 -3.43 31.23
N VAL A 11 -21.87 -2.90 31.49
CA VAL A 11 -21.21 -1.93 30.62
C VAL A 11 -20.51 -2.71 29.49
N PRO A 12 -20.92 -2.58 28.22
CA PRO A 12 -20.11 -3.13 27.14
C PRO A 12 -18.85 -2.29 26.99
N LEU A 13 -17.69 -2.87 27.31
CA LEU A 13 -16.40 -2.29 26.97
C LEU A 13 -16.19 -2.46 25.45
N ILE A 14 -16.71 -1.50 24.68
CA ILE A 14 -16.41 -1.43 23.25
C ILE A 14 -14.95 -1.00 23.12
N ALA A 15 -14.05 -1.98 23.02
CA ALA A 15 -12.68 -1.73 22.62
C ALA A 15 -12.72 -1.12 21.22
N ALA A 16 -12.43 0.18 21.10
CA ALA A 16 -12.25 0.82 19.82
C ALA A 16 -10.97 0.28 19.19
N ILE A 17 -11.08 -0.77 18.37
CA ILE A 17 -9.99 -1.19 17.49
C ILE A 17 -9.78 -0.04 16.51
N ARG A 18 -8.81 0.82 16.81
CA ARG A 18 -8.27 1.77 15.85
C ARG A 18 -7.48 0.93 14.85
N ALA A 19 -8.13 0.39 13.83
CA ALA A 19 -7.41 -0.06 12.65
C ALA A 19 -6.78 1.20 12.05
N ASN A 20 -5.48 1.41 12.29
CA ASN A 20 -4.72 2.38 11.51
C ASN A 20 -4.64 1.77 10.11
N ALA A 21 -5.60 2.11 9.27
CA ALA A 21 -5.57 1.75 7.86
C ALA A 21 -4.51 2.64 7.20
N GLU A 22 -3.27 2.19 7.22
CA GLU A 22 -2.19 2.75 6.41
C GLU A 22 -2.52 2.51 4.93
N SER A 23 -2.40 3.54 4.11
CA SER A 23 -2.69 3.46 2.69
C SER A 23 -1.70 4.31 1.91
N HIS A 24 -1.00 3.70 0.96
CA HIS A 24 -0.09 4.38 0.06
C HIS A 24 -0.62 4.35 -1.36
N VAL A 25 -0.67 5.52 -2.01
CA VAL A 25 -1.00 5.64 -3.42
C VAL A 25 0.29 5.95 -4.19
N ILE A 26 0.68 5.04 -5.07
CA ILE A 26 1.88 5.13 -5.88
C ILE A 26 1.46 5.52 -7.29
N LYS A 27 1.98 6.66 -7.76
CA LYS A 27 1.76 7.19 -9.11
C LYS A 27 3.08 7.58 -9.74
N PHE A 28 3.32 7.11 -10.95
CA PHE A 28 4.46 7.56 -11.76
C PHE A 28 4.00 8.62 -12.77
N VAL A 29 4.65 9.78 -12.76
CA VAL A 29 4.42 10.82 -13.75
C VAL A 29 5.52 10.74 -14.81
N ASN A 30 5.20 10.15 -15.96
CA ASN A 30 6.13 10.09 -17.08
C ASN A 30 6.06 11.37 -17.92
N GLN A 31 7.03 12.28 -17.75
CA GLN A 31 7.14 13.51 -18.53
C GLN A 31 7.97 13.35 -19.82
N CYS A 32 8.48 12.14 -20.12
CA CYS A 32 9.30 11.90 -21.29
C CYS A 32 8.48 11.79 -22.59
N GLY A 33 7.19 11.46 -22.50
CA GLY A 33 6.31 11.24 -23.66
C GLY A 33 6.51 9.89 -24.37
N TYR A 34 7.36 9.02 -23.84
CA TYR A 34 7.57 7.64 -24.30
C TYR A 34 7.95 6.73 -23.12
N GLY A 35 7.84 5.42 -23.34
CA GLY A 35 8.06 4.41 -22.30
C GLY A 35 6.86 4.25 -21.36
N SER A 36 6.84 3.16 -20.60
CA SER A 36 5.76 2.81 -19.67
C SER A 36 6.31 2.63 -18.25
N PRO A 37 5.78 3.33 -17.25
CA PRO A 37 6.15 3.08 -15.87
C PRO A 37 5.80 1.64 -15.47
N VAL A 38 6.68 1.03 -14.68
CA VAL A 38 6.51 -0.30 -14.13
C VAL A 38 6.71 -0.23 -12.62
N LEU A 39 5.85 -0.90 -11.86
CA LEU A 39 6.00 -1.10 -10.42
C LEU A 39 6.10 -2.59 -10.16
N MET A 40 7.26 -3.09 -9.77
CA MET A 40 7.47 -4.49 -9.45
C MET A 40 7.34 -4.72 -7.94
N LEU A 41 6.50 -5.69 -7.59
CA LEU A 41 6.35 -6.24 -6.25
C LEU A 41 6.44 -7.77 -6.37
N ASP A 42 7.34 -8.40 -5.62
CA ASP A 42 7.57 -9.85 -5.65
C ASP A 42 7.74 -10.42 -7.07
N GLY A 43 8.48 -9.68 -7.92
CA GLY A 43 8.75 -10.06 -9.32
C GLY A 43 7.56 -9.90 -10.28
N LYS A 44 6.49 -9.22 -9.87
CA LYS A 44 5.30 -8.98 -10.68
C LYS A 44 5.03 -7.50 -10.86
N ASN A 45 4.65 -7.10 -12.08
CA ASN A 45 4.19 -5.75 -12.32
C ASN A 45 2.80 -5.58 -11.70
N VAL A 46 2.68 -4.72 -10.70
CA VAL A 46 1.43 -4.44 -9.99
C VAL A 46 0.80 -3.10 -10.39
N LEU A 47 1.48 -2.29 -11.18
CA LEU A 47 0.90 -1.05 -11.71
C LEU A 47 -0.08 -1.38 -12.86
N ILE A 48 -1.37 -1.38 -12.54
CA ILE A 48 -2.46 -1.58 -13.49
C ILE A 48 -3.17 -0.23 -13.69
N GLY A 49 -2.98 0.38 -14.86
CA GLY A 49 -3.46 1.74 -15.13
C GLY A 49 -2.48 2.80 -14.60
N ASP A 50 -3.01 3.86 -14.00
CA ASP A 50 -2.21 5.05 -13.64
C ASP A 50 -1.64 5.01 -12.22
N GLU A 51 -2.28 4.29 -11.31
CA GLU A 51 -2.00 4.32 -9.87
C GLU A 51 -2.12 2.92 -9.26
N TYR A 52 -1.32 2.66 -8.22
CA TYR A 52 -1.40 1.47 -7.38
C TYR A 52 -1.65 1.87 -5.93
N THR A 53 -2.59 1.21 -5.25
CA THR A 53 -2.87 1.45 -3.84
C THR A 53 -2.45 0.26 -2.99
N SER A 54 -1.53 0.49 -2.05
CA SER A 54 -1.14 -0.49 -1.02
C SER A 54 -1.93 -0.23 0.26
N SER A 55 -2.59 -1.26 0.81
CA SER A 55 -3.30 -1.20 2.10
C SER A 55 -2.41 -1.60 3.27
N GLY A 56 -1.26 -0.94 3.40
CA GLY A 56 -0.22 -1.21 4.37
C GLY A 56 1.18 -0.94 3.81
N PRO A 57 2.23 -1.34 4.55
CA PRO A 57 3.61 -1.12 4.14
C PRO A 57 3.87 -1.70 2.75
N PHE A 58 4.66 -0.96 1.96
CA PHE A 58 5.04 -1.36 0.61
C PHE A 58 6.56 -1.42 0.50
N SER A 59 7.09 -2.47 -0.12
CA SER A 59 8.51 -2.57 -0.47
C SER A 59 8.62 -3.13 -1.88
N GLY A 60 9.19 -2.35 -2.78
CA GLY A 60 9.23 -2.72 -4.19
C GLY A 60 10.11 -1.79 -5.01
N ILE A 61 10.14 -2.04 -6.32
CA ILE A 61 10.96 -1.27 -7.25
C ILE A 61 10.11 -0.66 -8.35
N GLY A 62 10.50 0.51 -8.81
CA GLY A 62 9.92 1.21 -9.95
C GLY A 62 10.97 1.50 -11.01
N TYR A 63 10.58 1.43 -12.28
CA TYR A 63 11.43 1.85 -13.41
C TYR A 63 10.57 2.25 -14.60
N LEU A 64 11.18 2.97 -15.55
CA LEU A 64 10.54 3.32 -16.82
C LEU A 64 10.97 2.32 -17.89
N GLN A 65 10.05 1.47 -18.35
CA GLN A 65 10.31 0.54 -19.44
C GLN A 65 10.33 1.28 -20.78
N THR A 66 11.48 1.30 -21.43
CA THR A 66 11.70 1.92 -22.75
C THR A 66 12.02 0.90 -23.86
N GLY A 67 12.02 -0.40 -23.53
CA GLY A 67 12.32 -1.53 -24.41
C GLY A 67 13.64 -2.23 -24.09
N GLY A 68 14.50 -1.63 -23.27
CA GLY A 68 15.81 -2.18 -22.88
C GLY A 68 15.93 -2.66 -21.44
N CYS A 69 14.89 -2.47 -20.61
CA CYS A 69 14.94 -2.88 -19.21
C CYS A 69 14.58 -4.35 -19.06
N ASN A 70 15.35 -5.07 -18.25
CA ASN A 70 14.96 -6.41 -17.80
C ASN A 70 13.82 -6.35 -16.76
N THR A 71 13.28 -7.51 -16.39
CA THR A 71 12.12 -7.64 -15.49
C THR A 71 12.35 -7.01 -14.12
N ASN A 72 13.58 -6.99 -13.59
CA ASN A 72 13.88 -6.36 -12.30
C ASN A 72 14.52 -4.99 -12.48
N GLY A 73 14.28 -4.33 -13.62
CA GLY A 73 14.79 -3.00 -13.93
C GLY A 73 16.29 -2.96 -14.28
N GLU A 74 16.94 -4.11 -14.50
CA GLU A 74 18.35 -4.10 -14.89
C GLU A 74 18.56 -3.37 -16.23
N ASN A 75 19.73 -2.73 -16.37
CA ASN A 75 20.09 -1.84 -17.49
C ASN A 75 19.26 -0.53 -17.58
N CYS A 76 18.46 -0.22 -16.55
CA CYS A 76 17.69 1.01 -16.47
C CYS A 76 17.90 1.73 -15.13
N THR A 77 17.49 3.00 -15.08
CA THR A 77 17.40 3.71 -13.80
C THR A 77 16.32 3.06 -12.95
N LEU A 78 16.71 2.62 -11.76
CA LEU A 78 15.88 1.86 -10.84
C LEU A 78 15.62 2.69 -9.59
N LEU A 79 14.35 2.73 -9.18
CA LEU A 79 13.89 3.36 -7.95
C LEU A 79 13.47 2.25 -6.99
N GLU A 80 14.26 2.00 -5.94
CA GLU A 80 13.86 1.10 -4.85
C GLU A 80 13.20 1.91 -3.75
N MET A 81 12.05 1.46 -3.24
CA MET A 81 11.25 2.20 -2.27
C MET A 81 10.68 1.31 -1.18
N THR A 82 10.63 1.86 0.03
CA THR A 82 9.93 1.30 1.18
C THR A 82 9.03 2.39 1.75
N LEU A 83 7.74 2.08 1.91
CA LEU A 83 6.70 2.96 2.43
C LEU A 83 6.12 2.31 3.70
N ILE A 84 5.99 3.08 4.78
CA ILE A 84 5.51 2.68 6.12
C ILE A 84 4.57 3.73 6.71
#